data_AF-A0A497EIS7-F1
#
_entry.id   AF-A0A497EIS7-F1
#
_cell.length_a   1.000
_cell.length_b   1.000
_cell.length_c   1.000
_cell.angle_alpha   90.00
_cell.angle_beta   90.00
_cell.angle_gamma   90.00
#
_symmetry.space_group_name_H-M   'P 1'
#
loop_
_entity.id
_entity.type
_entity.pdbx_description
1 polymer ?
#
loop_
_entity_poly.entity_id
_entity_poly.type
_entity_poly.pdbx_seq_one_letter_code
_entity_poly.pdbx_strand_id
1 'polypeptide(L)'
;MVKYRNPALVIVFTLITFGIYGLYWLVSTAKELHELKVKDAPNPMLVVWAFLISIFGSIANAFGVFVGVILVFIAVGLMISYYWKYSKAIEQLSKGKYSFVLLFIFFIAFAFVSIALSQVTLNSYAKKK
;
A
#
# COMPACT_ATOMS: atom_id res chain seq x y z
N MET A 1 2.25 -3.98 -17.46
CA MET A 1 2.39 -5.44 -17.28
C MET A 1 2.64 -5.73 -15.81
N VAL A 2 2.01 -6.75 -15.24
CA VAL A 2 2.26 -7.17 -13.84
C VAL A 2 3.66 -7.78 -13.74
N LYS A 3 4.50 -7.25 -12.85
CA LYS A 3 5.87 -7.77 -12.68
C LYS A 3 5.90 -8.88 -11.65
N TYR A 4 6.57 -9.98 -12.00
CA TYR A 4 6.88 -11.05 -11.05
C TYR A 4 7.95 -10.56 -10.06
N ARG A 5 7.72 -10.72 -8.76
CA ARG A 5 8.69 -10.36 -7.69
C ARG A 5 8.68 -11.43 -6.61
N ASN A 6 9.82 -11.73 -6.01
CA ASN A 6 9.88 -12.63 -4.87
C ASN A 6 9.27 -11.93 -3.62
N PRO A 7 8.20 -12.47 -3.00
CA PRO A 7 7.58 -11.86 -1.82
C PRO A 7 8.53 -11.67 -0.63
N ALA A 8 9.48 -12.60 -0.43
CA ALA A 8 10.45 -12.50 0.64
C ALA A 8 11.41 -11.32 0.42
N LEU A 9 11.88 -11.12 -0.81
CA LEU A 9 12.73 -9.97 -1.15
C LEU A 9 11.99 -8.64 -0.98
N VAL A 10 10.69 -8.60 -1.31
CA VAL A 10 9.88 -7.39 -1.10
C VAL A 10 9.83 -7.02 0.39
N ILE A 11 9.66 -8.00 1.28
CA ILE A 11 9.68 -7.78 2.73
C ILE A 11 11.07 -7.35 3.20
N VAL A 12 12.12 -8.07 2.80
CA VAL A 12 13.50 -7.76 3.19
C VAL A 12 13.86 -6.33 2.76
N PHE A 13 13.56 -5.95 1.52
CA PHE A 13 13.81 -4.59 1.04
C PHE A 13 12.97 -3.55 1.78
N THR A 14 11.73 -3.87 2.14
CA THR A 14 10.90 -2.99 2.98
C THR A 14 11.55 -2.77 4.36
N LEU A 15 12.13 -3.80 4.97
CA LEU A 15 12.78 -3.69 6.28
C LEU A 15 14.08 -2.88 6.21
N ILE A 16 14.99 -3.20 5.28
CA ILE A 16 16.30 -2.51 5.22
C ILE A 16 16.17 -1.03 4.83
N THR A 17 15.08 -0.65 4.15
CA THR A 17 14.80 0.74 3.76
C THR A 17 13.84 1.45 4.72
N PHE A 18 13.59 0.87 5.90
CA PHE A 18 12.68 1.43 6.92
C PHE A 18 11.29 1.79 6.37
N GLY A 19 10.74 0.92 5.53
CA GLY A 19 9.40 1.06 4.96
C GLY A 19 9.34 1.79 3.62
N ILE A 20 10.41 2.50 3.20
CA ILE A 20 10.41 3.30 1.96
C ILE A 20 10.18 2.41 0.73
N TYR A 21 10.84 1.25 0.66
CA TYR A 21 10.62 0.30 -0.43
C TYR A 21 9.18 -0.24 -0.42
N GLY A 22 8.55 -0.39 0.75
CA GLY A 22 7.14 -0.78 0.87
C GLY A 22 6.22 0.25 0.21
N LEU A 23 6.50 1.54 0.39
CA LEU A 23 5.77 2.62 -0.29
C LEU A 23 5.97 2.56 -1.81
N TYR A 24 7.22 2.39 -2.27
CA TYR A 24 7.52 2.20 -3.69
C TYR A 24 6.76 1.00 -4.27
N TRP A 25 6.73 -0.12 -3.54
CA TRP A 25 6.05 -1.33 -3.95
C TRP A 25 4.53 -1.11 -4.05
N LEU A 26 3.92 -0.39 -3.10
CA LEU A 26 2.50 0.00 -3.17
C LEU A 26 2.20 0.85 -4.42
N VAL A 27 3.03 1.87 -4.70
CA VAL A 27 2.90 2.68 -5.92
C VAL A 27 2.99 1.81 -7.17
N SER A 28 4.02 0.96 -7.24
CA SER A 28 4.27 0.13 -8.43
C SER A 28 3.16 -0.88 -8.67
N THR A 29 2.65 -1.53 -7.63
CA THR A 29 1.59 -2.52 -7.74
C THR A 29 0.22 -1.88 -7.95
N ALA A 30 -0.04 -0.69 -7.39
CA ALA A 30 -1.24 0.08 -7.72
C ALA A 30 -1.26 0.49 -9.20
N LYS A 31 -0.13 0.89 -9.79
CA LYS A 31 -0.04 1.13 -11.24
C LYS A 31 -0.39 -0.13 -12.04
N GLU A 32 0.12 -1.28 -11.64
CA GLU A 32 -0.20 -2.56 -12.27
C GLU A 32 -1.70 -2.90 -12.16
N LEU A 33 -2.33 -2.65 -11.01
CA LEU A 33 -3.78 -2.84 -10.83
C LEU A 33 -4.61 -1.91 -11.73
N HIS A 34 -4.16 -0.67 -11.93
CA HIS A 34 -4.76 0.28 -12.87
C HIS A 34 -4.62 -0.20 -14.33
N GLU A 35 -3.45 -0.68 -14.72
CA GLU A 35 -3.22 -1.26 -16.05
C GLU A 35 -4.08 -2.49 -16.30
N LEU A 36 -4.37 -3.26 -15.26
CA LEU A 36 -5.31 -4.39 -15.29
C LEU A 36 -6.79 -3.96 -15.24
N LYS A 37 -7.09 -2.66 -15.15
CA LYS A 37 -8.44 -2.10 -15.05
C LYS A 37 -9.25 -2.67 -13.89
N VAL A 38 -8.61 -2.94 -12.75
CA VAL A 38 -9.29 -3.39 -11.53
C VAL A 38 -10.12 -2.24 -10.97
N LYS A 39 -11.41 -2.48 -10.71
CA LYS A 39 -12.40 -1.44 -10.39
C LYS A 39 -12.04 -0.61 -9.16
N ASP A 40 -11.53 -1.25 -8.12
CA ASP A 40 -11.22 -0.61 -6.83
C ASP A 40 -9.73 -0.23 -6.68
N ALA A 41 -8.96 -0.18 -7.78
CA ALA A 41 -7.55 0.17 -7.73
C ALA A 41 -7.34 1.60 -7.16
N PRO A 42 -6.57 1.76 -6.07
CA PRO A 42 -6.30 3.08 -5.51
C PRO A 42 -5.44 3.92 -6.46
N ASN A 43 -5.55 5.25 -6.39
CA ASN A 43 -4.64 6.13 -7.13
C ASN A 43 -3.21 5.89 -6.64
N PRO A 44 -2.26 5.47 -7.51
CA PRO A 44 -0.90 5.12 -7.10
C PRO A 44 -0.16 6.23 -6.35
N MET A 45 -0.42 7.50 -6.67
CA MET A 45 0.30 8.63 -6.06
C MET A 45 -0.24 8.99 -4.66
N LEU A 46 -1.42 8.52 -4.28
CA LEU A 46 -2.06 8.89 -3.01
C LEU A 46 -1.22 8.49 -1.79
N VAL A 47 -0.54 7.33 -1.85
CA VAL A 47 0.36 6.88 -0.78
C VAL A 47 1.58 7.80 -0.63
N VAL A 48 2.09 8.36 -1.74
CA VAL A 48 3.21 9.31 -1.73
C VAL A 48 2.76 10.63 -1.11
N TRP A 49 1.60 11.15 -1.53
CA TRP A 49 1.03 12.36 -0.96
C TRP A 49 0.75 12.21 0.54
N ALA A 50 0.16 11.09 0.95
CA ALA A 50 -0.10 10.83 2.36
C ALA A 50 1.21 10.79 3.18
N PHE A 51 2.26 10.16 2.65
CA PHE A 51 3.57 10.14 3.29
C PHE A 51 4.19 11.54 3.40
N LEU A 52 4.16 12.34 2.32
CA LEU A 52 4.68 13.71 2.33
C LEU A 52 3.92 14.60 3.33
N ILE A 53 2.58 14.54 3.32
CA ILE A 53 1.74 15.27 4.28
C ILE A 53 2.11 14.89 5.72
N SER A 54 2.37 13.61 5.98
CA SER A 54 2.82 13.16 7.31
C SER A 54 4.17 13.78 7.69
N ILE A 55 5.13 13.83 6.77
CA ILE A 55 6.45 14.45 7.04
C ILE A 55 6.28 15.94 7.35
N PHE A 56 5.54 16.68 6.52
CA PHE A 56 5.29 18.11 6.75
C PHE A 56 4.55 18.35 8.07
N GLY A 57 3.56 17.51 8.39
CA GLY A 57 2.84 17.56 9.66
C GLY A 57 3.75 17.34 10.86
N SER A 58 4.63 16.33 10.80
CA SER A 58 5.62 16.06 11.84
C SER A 58 6.62 17.20 12.03
N ILE A 59 7.10 17.80 10.93
CA ILE A 59 8.00 18.97 11.00
C ILE A 59 7.28 20.15 11.66
N ALA A 60 6.06 20.48 11.21
CA ALA A 60 5.29 21.59 11.79
C ALA A 60 5.02 21.39 13.30
N ASN A 61 4.72 20.16 13.73
CA ASN A 61 4.55 19.82 15.14
C ASN A 61 5.82 20.03 15.97
N ALA A 62 7.00 19.74 15.40
CA ALA A 62 8.27 19.98 16.09
C ALA A 62 8.51 21.47 16.39
N PHE A 63 7.88 22.38 15.63
CA PHE A 63 7.91 23.83 15.86
C PHE A 63 6.71 24.34 16.69
N GLY A 64 5.91 23.46 17.29
CA GLY A 64 4.75 23.84 18.11
C GLY A 64 3.55 24.34 17.31
N VAL A 65 3.49 24.05 16.01
CA VAL A 65 2.38 24.49 15.14
C VAL A 65 1.24 23.48 15.20
N PHE A 66 0.11 23.87 15.78
CA PHE A 66 -1.08 23.00 15.94
C PHE A 66 -1.59 22.37 14.62
N VAL A 67 -1.43 23.09 13.50
CA VAL A 67 -1.78 22.58 12.16
C VAL A 67 -1.05 21.26 11.83
N GLY A 68 0.16 21.05 12.37
CA GLY A 68 0.90 19.81 12.16
C GLY A 68 0.16 18.57 12.65
N VAL A 69 -0.57 18.65 13.77
CA VAL A 69 -1.35 17.54 14.33
C VAL A 69 -2.47 17.17 13.37
N ILE A 70 -3.17 18.18 12.83
CA ILE A 70 -4.24 18.00 11.85
C ILE A 70 -3.72 17.31 10.59
N LEU A 71 -2.56 17.74 10.07
CA LEU A 71 -1.94 17.14 8.88
C LEU A 71 -1.59 15.66 9.09
N VAL A 72 -1.08 15.29 10.27
CA VAL A 72 -0.78 13.88 10.59
C VAL A 72 -2.06 13.04 10.59
N PHE A 73 -3.16 13.50 11.20
CA PHE A 73 -4.44 12.77 11.17
C PHE A 73 -5.02 12.65 9.75
N ILE A 74 -4.90 13.70 8.94
CA ILE A 74 -5.28 13.63 7.52
C ILE A 74 -4.46 12.57 6.79
N ALA A 75 -3.13 12.57 6.97
CA ALA A 75 -2.25 11.57 6.35
C ALA A 75 -2.64 10.14 6.75
N VAL A 76 -2.93 9.90 8.03
CA VAL A 76 -3.40 8.59 8.53
C VAL A 76 -4.72 8.19 7.86
N GLY A 77 -5.70 9.10 7.77
CA GLY A 77 -6.97 8.83 7.08
C GLY A 77 -6.79 8.49 5.59
N LEU A 78 -5.89 9.19 4.90
CA LEU A 78 -5.54 8.90 3.51
C LEU A 78 -4.87 7.52 3.36
N MET A 79 -3.96 7.15 4.28
CA MET A 79 -3.32 5.83 4.29
C MET A 79 -4.31 4.69 4.54
N ILE A 80 -5.22 4.88 5.50
CA ILE A 80 -6.29 3.92 5.79
C ILE A 80 -7.19 3.72 4.55
N SER A 81 -7.62 4.81 3.93
CA SER A 81 -8.41 4.79 2.69
C SER A 81 -7.67 4.09 1.55
N TYR A 82 -6.35 4.31 1.45
CA TYR A 82 -5.49 3.65 0.47
C TYR A 82 -5.45 2.14 0.69
N TYR A 83 -5.15 1.68 1.91
CA TYR A 83 -5.08 0.25 2.23
C TYR A 83 -6.41 -0.46 2.04
N TRP A 84 -7.52 0.22 2.34
CA TRP A 84 -8.86 -0.30 2.10
C TRP A 84 -9.11 -0.57 0.61
N LYS A 85 -8.89 0.44 -0.24
CA LYS A 85 -9.04 0.30 -1.69
C LYS A 85 -8.08 -0.73 -2.28
N TYR A 86 -6.82 -0.69 -1.86
CA TYR A 86 -5.81 -1.65 -2.29
C TYR A 86 -6.24 -3.10 -1.97
N SER A 87 -6.72 -3.35 -0.75
CA SER A 87 -7.16 -4.68 -0.32
C SER A 87 -8.37 -5.19 -1.12
N LYS A 88 -9.32 -4.31 -1.47
CA LYS A 88 -10.44 -4.64 -2.38
C LYS A 88 -9.95 -5.01 -3.79
N ALA A 89 -8.99 -4.25 -4.31
CA ALA A 89 -8.42 -4.53 -5.63
C ALA A 89 -7.71 -5.89 -5.67
N ILE A 90 -6.98 -6.24 -4.60
CA ILE A 90 -6.34 -7.55 -4.48
C ILE A 90 -7.36 -8.67 -4.31
N GLU A 91 -8.44 -8.48 -3.54
CA GLU A 91 -9.51 -9.47 -3.41
C GLU A 91 -10.15 -9.79 -4.77
N GLN A 92 -10.49 -8.75 -5.56
CA GLN A 92 -11.02 -8.89 -6.92
C GLN A 92 -10.07 -9.68 -7.82
N LEU A 93 -8.78 -9.36 -7.74
CA LEU A 93 -7.75 -10.08 -8.49
C LEU A 93 -7.60 -11.52 -7.99
N SER A 94 -7.68 -11.77 -6.69
CA SER A 94 -7.56 -13.12 -6.12
C SER A 94 -8.79 -14.01 -6.37
N LYS A 95 -9.86 -13.47 -6.98
CA LYS A 95 -11.19 -14.10 -7.09
C LYS A 95 -11.73 -14.56 -5.73
N GLY A 96 -11.52 -13.73 -4.69
CA GLY A 96 -11.98 -14.02 -3.32
C GLY A 96 -11.12 -15.02 -2.53
N LYS A 97 -9.98 -15.49 -3.06
CA LYS A 97 -9.06 -16.38 -2.31
C LYS A 97 -8.58 -15.71 -1.01
N TYR A 98 -8.35 -14.40 -1.04
CA TYR A 98 -8.01 -13.61 0.14
C TYR A 98 -9.09 -12.56 0.35
N SER A 99 -9.77 -12.62 1.51
CA SER A 99 -10.79 -11.63 1.87
C SER A 99 -10.17 -10.24 2.02
N PHE A 100 -10.82 -9.24 1.46
CA PHE A 100 -10.39 -7.84 1.56
C PHE A 100 -10.27 -7.38 3.01
N VAL A 101 -11.20 -7.78 3.89
CA VAL A 101 -11.20 -7.39 5.31
C VAL A 101 -9.95 -7.95 6.00
N LEU A 102 -9.61 -9.21 5.71
CA LEU A 102 -8.42 -9.85 6.25
C LEU A 102 -7.14 -9.15 5.78
N LEU A 103 -7.03 -8.86 4.48
CA LEU A 103 -5.88 -8.14 3.91
C LEU A 103 -5.72 -6.73 4.51
N PHE A 104 -6.83 -6.04 4.71
CA PHE A 104 -6.86 -4.70 5.30
C PHE A 104 -6.43 -4.71 6.78
N ILE A 105 -6.96 -5.64 7.58
CA ILE A 105 -6.54 -5.83 8.97
C ILE A 105 -5.05 -6.17 9.04
N PHE A 106 -4.56 -7.03 8.13
CA PHE A 106 -3.13 -7.31 8.06
C PHE A 106 -2.30 -6.10 7.66
N PHE A 107 -2.78 -5.17 6.82
CA PHE A 107 -2.03 -3.93 6.57
C PHE A 107 -1.81 -3.11 7.84
N ILE A 108 -2.80 -3.07 8.75
CA ILE A 108 -2.72 -2.29 9.99
C ILE A 108 -1.90 -3.03 11.05
N ALA A 109 -2.18 -4.31 11.29
CA ALA A 109 -1.57 -5.07 12.38
C ALA A 109 -0.22 -5.70 11.99
N PHE A 110 -0.07 -6.17 10.75
CA PHE A 110 1.06 -6.98 10.29
C PHE A 110 1.38 -6.74 8.80
N ALA A 111 1.79 -5.51 8.46
CA ALA A 111 1.88 -5.04 7.07
C ALA A 111 2.64 -6.00 6.13
N PHE A 112 3.69 -6.67 6.63
CA PHE A 112 4.49 -7.64 5.87
C PHE A 112 3.67 -8.83 5.35
N VAL A 113 2.71 -9.33 6.14
CA VAL A 113 1.83 -10.43 5.73
C VAL A 113 0.97 -9.98 4.56
N SER A 114 0.37 -8.80 4.64
CA SER A 114 -0.47 -8.27 3.57
C SER A 114 0.31 -8.02 2.28
N ILE A 115 1.54 -7.48 2.40
CA ILE A 115 2.46 -7.30 1.28
C ILE A 115 2.79 -8.65 0.62
N ALA A 116 3.09 -9.69 1.40
CA ALA A 116 3.38 -11.01 0.85
C ALA A 116 2.18 -11.64 0.12
N LEU A 117 1.00 -11.64 0.75
CA LEU A 117 -0.22 -12.22 0.16
C LEU A 117 -0.63 -11.50 -1.13
N SER A 118 -0.55 -10.17 -1.12
CA SER A 118 -0.79 -9.34 -2.31
C SER A 118 0.21 -9.66 -3.42
N GLN A 119 1.50 -9.80 -3.09
CA GLN A 119 2.53 -10.14 -4.06
C GLN A 119 2.37 -11.55 -4.64
N VAL A 120 2.00 -12.54 -3.82
CA VAL A 120 1.69 -13.90 -4.29
C VAL A 120 0.51 -13.88 -5.26
N THR A 121 -0.51 -13.08 -4.97
CA THR A 121 -1.67 -12.90 -5.85
C THR A 121 -1.26 -12.30 -7.19
N LEU A 122 -0.52 -11.19 -7.18
CA LEU A 122 -0.01 -10.54 -8.40
C LEU A 122 0.89 -11.46 -9.22
N ASN A 123 1.79 -12.21 -8.57
CA ASN A 123 2.64 -13.19 -9.22
C ASN A 123 1.85 -14.30 -9.94
N SER A 124 0.72 -14.73 -9.37
CA SER A 124 -0.15 -15.73 -10.01
C SER A 124 -0.76 -15.23 -11.32
N TYR A 125 -0.94 -13.91 -11.45
CA TYR A 125 -1.40 -13.27 -12.68
C TYR A 125 -0.25 -13.03 -13.67
N ALA A 126 0.94 -12.68 -13.19
CA ALA A 126 2.12 -12.54 -14.02
C ALA A 126 2.51 -13.85 -14.73
N LYS A 127 2.30 -15.01 -14.11
CA LYS A 127 2.57 -16.34 -14.70
C LYS A 127 1.54 -16.83 -15.73
N LYS A 128 0.35 -16.20 -15.80
CA LYS A 128 -0.75 -16.62 -16.69
C LYS A 128 -0.77 -15.86 -18.02
N LYS A 129 0.12 -14.88 -18.20
CA LYS A 129 0.43 -14.25 -19.48
C LYS A 129 1.70 -14.88 -20.02
#